data_AF-X2BZT1-F1
#
_entry.id   AF-X2BZT1-F1
#
_cell.length_a   1.000
_cell.length_b   1.000
_cell.length_c   1.000
_cell.angle_alpha   90.00
_cell.angle_beta   90.00
_cell.angle_gamma   90.00
#
_symmetry.space_group_name_H-M   'P 1'
#
loop_
_entity.id
_entity.type
_entity.pdbx_description
1 polymer ?
#
loop_
_entity_poly.entity_id
_entity_poly.type
_entity_poly.pdbx_seq_one_letter_code
_entity_poly.pdbx_strand_id
1 'polypeptide(L)'
;LMKYQNKRGGRIVLQAIAAPTLQEWGTLHDALQAALDLEKQVNKSLLDLHVTASKNTDAHLTNMLEEDFLEEQVESIEKLGN
;
A
#
# COMPACT_ATOMS: atom_id res chain seq x y z
N LEU A 1 4.29 -7.91 4.24
CA LEU A 1 4.39 -7.18 5.53
C LEU A 1 4.42 -8.07 6.79
N MET A 2 3.47 -8.98 7.05
CA MET A 2 3.47 -9.80 8.29
C MET A 2 4.76 -10.63 8.48
N LYS A 3 5.24 -11.28 7.42
CA LYS A 3 6.51 -12.02 7.44
C LYS A 3 7.70 -11.12 7.80
N TYR A 4 7.72 -9.90 7.28
CA TYR A 4 8.75 -8.91 7.59
C TYR A 4 8.70 -8.51 9.07
N GLN A 5 7.50 -8.26 9.59
CA GLN A 5 7.30 -7.93 11.01
C GLN A 5 7.85 -9.05 11.92
N ASN A 6 7.54 -10.32 11.60
CA ASN A 6 8.10 -11.46 12.32
C ASN A 6 9.64 -11.56 12.16
N LYS A 7 10.18 -11.31 10.96
CA LYS A 7 11.63 -11.31 10.70
C LYS A 7 12.37 -10.28 11.57
N ARG A 8 11.76 -9.12 11.84
CA ARG A 8 12.33 -8.05 12.67
C ARG A 8 12.07 -8.23 14.17
N GLY A 9 11.43 -9.33 14.58
CA GLY A 9 11.06 -9.59 15.98
C GLY A 9 9.89 -8.73 16.48
N GLY A 10 9.18 -8.07 15.58
CA GLY A 10 7.99 -7.29 15.91
C GLY A 10 6.78 -8.16 16.23
N ARG A 11 5.78 -7.57 16.87
CA ARG A 11 4.51 -8.24 17.20
C ARG A 11 3.41 -7.86 16.21
N ILE A 12 2.75 -8.85 15.63
CA ILE A 12 1.57 -8.62 14.79
C ILE A 12 0.35 -8.38 15.68
N VAL A 13 -0.34 -7.27 15.45
CA VAL A 13 -1.63 -6.96 16.07
C VAL A 13 -2.63 -6.74 14.95
N LEU A 14 -3.64 -7.61 14.88
CA LEU A 14 -4.67 -7.57 13.83
C LEU A 14 -5.82 -6.66 14.26
N GLN A 15 -6.40 -5.96 13.30
CA GLN A 15 -7.61 -5.15 13.45
C GLN A 15 -8.68 -5.67 12.49
N ALA A 16 -9.95 -5.37 12.78
CA ALA A 16 -11.04 -5.70 11.88
C ALA A 16 -10.85 -4.98 10.54
N ILE A 17 -11.05 -5.69 9.44
CA ILE A 17 -11.06 -5.10 8.10
C ILE A 17 -12.45 -4.49 7.90
N ALA A 18 -12.50 -3.18 7.66
CA ALA A 18 -13.76 -2.50 7.39
C ALA A 18 -14.38 -3.02 6.09
N ALA A 19 -15.72 -3.08 6.05
CA ALA A 19 -16.42 -3.35 4.81
C ALA A 19 -16.10 -2.25 3.78
N PRO A 20 -16.03 -2.58 2.47
CA PRO A 20 -15.87 -1.57 1.44
C PRO A 20 -16.95 -0.50 1.54
N THR A 21 -16.56 0.77 1.36
CA THR A 21 -17.48 1.91 1.37
C THR A 21 -18.42 1.89 0.17
N LEU A 22 -17.98 1.29 -0.93
CA LEU A 22 -18.76 1.10 -2.14
C LEU A 22 -19.18 -0.38 -2.24
N GLN A 23 -20.49 -0.63 -2.34
CA GLN A 23 -21.04 -1.98 -2.52
C GLN A 23 -21.51 -2.25 -3.95
N GLU A 24 -21.70 -1.19 -4.74
CA GLU A 24 -22.06 -1.24 -6.15
C GLU A 24 -21.07 -0.41 -6.97
N TRP A 25 -20.42 -1.03 -7.95
CA TRP A 25 -19.31 -0.42 -8.69
C TRP A 25 -19.74 0.46 -9.87
N GLY A 26 -21.04 0.52 -10.18
CA GLY A 26 -21.55 1.29 -11.31
C GLY A 26 -21.06 0.75 -12.65
N THR A 27 -20.52 1.64 -13.49
CA THR A 27 -19.95 1.28 -14.79
C THR A 27 -18.52 0.77 -14.67
N LEU A 28 -17.97 0.21 -15.75
CA LEU A 28 -16.55 -0.17 -15.79
C LEU A 28 -15.62 1.02 -15.49
N HIS A 29 -15.97 2.21 -15.97
CA HIS A 29 -15.19 3.42 -15.72
C HIS A 29 -15.18 3.79 -14.23
N ASP A 30 -16.35 3.76 -13.59
CA ASP A 30 -16.48 4.05 -12.15
C ASP A 30 -15.69 3.03 -11.31
N ALA A 31 -15.73 1.75 -11.69
CA ALA A 31 -14.97 0.69 -11.04
C ALA A 31 -13.45 0.89 -11.16
N LEU A 32 -12.95 1.23 -12.35
CA LEU A 32 -11.53 1.50 -12.58
C LEU A 32 -11.06 2.76 -11.87
N GLN A 33 -11.89 3.81 -11.83
CA GLN A 33 -11.59 5.02 -11.08
C GLN A 33 -11.49 4.74 -9.57
N ALA A 34 -12.42 3.94 -9.03
CA ALA A 34 -12.38 3.53 -7.63
C ALA A 34 -11.14 2.68 -7.31
N ALA A 35 -10.72 1.79 -8.22
CA ALA A 35 -9.49 1.03 -8.09
C ALA A 35 -8.25 1.95 -8.11
N LEU A 36 -8.18 2.89 -9.05
CA LEU A 36 -7.09 3.86 -9.15
C LEU A 36 -6.95 4.71 -7.89
N ASP A 37 -8.08 5.16 -7.32
CA ASP A 37 -8.09 5.96 -6.10
C ASP A 37 -7.66 5.13 -4.88
N LEU A 38 -8.01 3.84 -4.83
CA LEU A 38 -7.54 2.93 -3.80
C LEU A 38 -6.02 2.72 -3.91
N GLU A 39 -5.50 2.45 -5.12
CA GLU A 39 -4.06 2.27 -5.35
C GLU A 39 -3.25 3.51 -4.96
N LYS A 40 -3.75 4.71 -5.28
CA LYS A 40 -3.12 5.97 -4.84
C LYS A 40 -3.11 6.11 -3.31
N GLN A 41 -4.17 5.69 -2.62
CA GLN A 41 -4.23 5.73 -1.14
C GLN A 41 -3.26 4.73 -0.50
N VAL A 42 -3.14 3.51 -1.07
CA VAL A 42 -2.18 2.51 -0.63
C VAL A 42 -0.75 3.01 -0.86
N ASN A 43 -0.44 3.54 -2.04
CA ASN A 43 0.87 4.11 -2.35
C ASN A 43 1.24 5.25 -1.38
N LYS A 44 0.31 6.15 -1.08
CA LYS A 44 0.52 7.20 -0.09
C LYS A 44 0.85 6.64 1.29
N SER A 45 0.12 5.61 1.73
CA SER A 45 0.37 4.95 3.03
C SER A 45 1.75 4.30 3.08
N LEU A 46 2.22 3.72 1.96
CA LEU A 46 3.56 3.16 1.84
C LEU A 46 4.65 4.23 1.88
N LEU A 47 4.44 5.37 1.22
CA LEU A 47 5.36 6.52 1.27
C LEU A 47 5.44 7.12 2.68
N ASP A 48 4.31 7.26 3.38
CA ASP A 48 4.29 7.75 4.76
C ASP A 48 5.03 6.78 5.71
N LEU A 49 4.90 5.47 5.48
CA LEU A 49 5.68 4.45 6.20
C LEU A 49 7.18 4.54 5.87
N HIS A 50 7.54 4.75 4.61
CA HIS A 50 8.92 4.93 4.16
C HIS A 50 9.56 6.16 4.80
N VAL A 51 8.87 7.30 4.83
CA VAL A 51 9.30 8.52 5.52
C VAL A 51 9.52 8.24 7.00
N THR A 52 8.63 7.49 7.64
CA THR A 52 8.75 7.10 9.06
C THR A 52 9.97 6.20 9.29
N ALA A 53 10.20 5.22 8.41
CA ALA A 53 11.38 4.35 8.47
C ALA A 53 12.68 5.15 8.29
N SER A 54 12.71 6.06 7.32
CA SER A 54 13.83 6.96 7.05
C SER A 54 14.17 7.85 8.25
N LYS A 55 13.16 8.45 8.89
CA LYS A 55 13.34 9.25 10.11
C LYS A 55 13.94 8.46 11.27
N ASN A 56 13.66 7.16 11.33
CA ASN A 56 14.21 6.24 12.33
C ASN A 56 15.51 5.55 11.86
N THR A 57 16.06 5.95 10.71
CA THR A 57 17.29 5.37 10.13
C THR A 57 17.17 3.84 9.90
N ASP A 58 15.97 3.34 9.59
CA ASP A 58 15.74 1.93 9.32
C ASP A 58 15.94 1.60 7.84
N ALA A 59 17.21 1.49 7.43
CA ALA A 59 17.60 1.23 6.05
C ALA A 59 17.05 -0.10 5.48
N HIS A 60 16.86 -1.12 6.33
CA HIS A 60 16.32 -2.41 5.89
C HIS A 60 14.80 -2.34 5.67
N LEU A 61 14.08 -1.42 6.33
CA LEU A 61 12.66 -1.20 6.06
C LEU A 61 12.45 -0.34 4.82
N THR A 62 13.23 0.74 4.65
CA THR A 62 13.14 1.57 3.44
C THR A 62 13.45 0.77 2.18
N ASN A 63 14.54 -0.02 2.18
CA ASN A 63 14.91 -0.86 1.03
C ASN A 63 13.81 -1.87 0.65
N MET A 64 13.22 -2.53 1.65
CA MET A 64 12.16 -3.50 1.42
C MET A 64 10.88 -2.84 0.88
N LEU A 65 10.55 -1.62 1.32
CA LEU A 65 9.42 -0.88 0.77
C LEU A 65 9.69 -0.45 -0.68
N GLU A 66 10.91 -0.05 -1.00
CA GLU A 66 11.32 0.33 -2.36
C GLU A 66 11.27 -0.86 -3.32
N GLU A 67 11.92 -1.97 -2.97
CA GLU A 67 12.05 -3.17 -3.83
C GLU A 67 10.74 -3.94 -4.00
N ASP A 68 9.98 -4.15 -2.92
CA ASP A 68 8.86 -5.09 -2.92
C ASP A 68 7.50 -4.39 -3.13
N PHE A 69 7.40 -3.06 -3.01
CA PHE A 69 6.09 -2.38 -2.98
C PHE A 69 6.01 -1.13 -3.86
N LEU A 70 6.93 -0.18 -3.72
CA LEU A 70 6.79 1.14 -4.37
C LEU A 70 6.86 1.05 -5.90
N GLU A 71 7.71 0.19 -6.45
CA GLU A 71 7.77 -0.07 -7.89
C GLU A 71 6.43 -0.63 -8.41
N GLU A 72 5.90 -1.66 -7.74
CA GLU A 72 4.62 -2.29 -8.11
C GLU A 72 3.46 -1.29 -8.05
N GLN A 73 3.45 -0.37 -7.07
CA GLN A 73 2.43 0.66 -6.98
C GLN A 73 2.49 1.65 -8.14
N VAL A 74 3.69 2.08 -8.56
CA VAL A 74 3.86 3.00 -9.70
C VAL A 74 3.33 2.35 -10.97
N GLU A 75 3.72 1.10 -11.25
CA GLU A 75 3.23 0.37 -12.40
C GLU A 75 1.71 0.15 -12.38
N SER A 76 1.15 -0.18 -11.21
CA SER A 76 -0.30 -0.45 -11.07
C SER A 76 -1.12 0.82 -11.27
N ILE A 77 -0.66 1.95 -10.74
CA ILE A 77 -1.30 3.26 -10.94
C ILE A 77 -1.23 3.67 -12.42
N GLU A 78 -0.11 3.45 -13.10
CA GLU A 78 0.01 3.71 -14.53
C GLU A 78 -0.96 2.85 -15.35
N LYS A 79 -1.02 1.54 -15.07
CA LYS A 79 -1.90 0.58 -15.77
C LYS A 79 -3.39 0.91 -15.61
N LEU A 80 -3.81 1.45 -14.47
CA LEU A 80 -5.21 1.85 -14.22
C LEU A 80 -5.54 3.25 -14.74
N GLY A 81 -4.54 4.11 -14.90
CA GLY A 81 -4.70 5.47 -15.39
C GLY A 81 -4.73 5.58 -16.92
N ASN A 82 -4.17 4.59 -17.62
CA ASN A 82 -4.16 4.47 -19.09
C ASN A 82 -5.36 3.68 -19.61
#